data_AF-A0A6V7I4C8-F1
#
_entry.id   AF-A0A6V7I4C8-F1
#
_cell.length_a   1.000
_cell.length_b   1.000
_cell.length_c   1.000
_cell.angle_alpha   90.00
_cell.angle_beta   90.00
_cell.angle_gamma   90.00
#
_symmetry.space_group_name_H-M   'P 1'
#
loop_
_entity.id
_entity.type
_entity.pdbx_description
1 polymer ?
#
loop_
_entity_poly.entity_id
_entity_poly.type
_entity_poly.pdbx_seq_one_letter_code
_entity_poly.pdbx_strand_id
1 'polypeptide(L)' 'DKFNKLMAVLPEIHVVASRGEDHLYQKHCNGGAPTQTLLMEMLHAKRK' A
#
# COMPACT_ATOMS: atom_id res chain seq x y z
N ASP A 1 13.42 4.39 -25.63
CA ASP A 1 13.38 5.17 -24.38
C ASP A 1 12.07 5.23 -23.62
N LYS A 2 10.93 5.60 -24.22
CA LYS A 2 9.65 5.78 -23.48
C LYS A 2 9.26 4.56 -22.62
N PHE A 3 9.45 3.36 -23.14
CA PHE A 3 9.23 2.11 -22.40
C PHE A 3 10.11 2.03 -21.14
N ASN A 4 11.42 2.27 -21.27
CA ASN A 4 12.35 2.23 -20.13
C ASN A 4 12.00 3.30 -19.08
N LYS A 5 11.57 4.49 -19.52
CA LYS A 5 11.08 5.54 -18.62
C LYS A 5 9.84 5.10 -17.84
N LEU A 6 8.90 4.39 -18.47
CA LEU A 6 7.74 3.82 -17.77
C LEU A 6 8.15 2.73 -16.79
N MET A 7 9.08 1.84 -17.19
CA MET A 7 9.60 0.80 -16.31
C MET A 7 10.31 1.37 -15.09
N ALA A 8 11.02 2.50 -15.24
CA ALA A 8 11.71 3.17 -14.14
C ALA A 8 10.77 3.72 -13.06
N VAL A 9 9.50 4.00 -13.38
CA VAL A 9 8.50 4.52 -12.43
C VAL A 9 7.89 3.40 -11.56
N LEU A 10 7.89 2.15 -12.04
CA LEU A 10 7.26 1.03 -11.30
C LEU A 10 7.88 0.79 -9.90
N PRO A 11 9.22 0.80 -9.73
CA PRO A 11 9.82 0.72 -8.40
C PRO A 11 9.41 1.88 -7.49
N GLU A 12 9.29 3.09 -8.03
CA GLU A 12 8.87 4.26 -7.25
C GLU A 12 7.43 4.12 -6.74
N ILE A 13 6.51 3.65 -7.60
CA ILE A 13 5.13 3.35 -7.23
C ILE A 13 5.10 2.28 -6.14
N HIS A 14 5.91 1.23 -6.26
CA HIS A 14 5.98 0.16 -5.26
C HIS A 14 6.43 0.69 -3.89
N VAL A 15 7.44 1.56 -3.85
CA VAL A 15 7.92 2.19 -2.61
C VAL A 15 6.83 3.06 -1.98
N VAL A 16 6.13 3.86 -2.77
CA VAL A 16 5.03 4.71 -2.26
C VAL A 16 3.87 3.86 -1.73
N ALA A 17 3.50 2.80 -2.46
CA ALA A 17 2.44 1.88 -2.04
C ALA A 17 2.79 1.17 -0.72
N SER A 18 4.01 0.66 -0.59
CA SER A 18 4.49 0.01 0.64
C SER A 18 4.43 0.95 1.84
N ARG A 19 4.89 2.20 1.70
CA ARG A 19 4.79 3.21 2.77
C ARG A 19 3.35 3.55 3.12
N GLY A 20 2.47 3.63 2.12
CA GLY A 20 1.04 3.87 2.31
C GLY A 20 0.35 2.74 3.07
N GLU A 21 0.71 1.49 2.77
CA GLU A 21 0.22 0.30 3.47
C GLU A 21 0.64 0.30 4.94
N ASP A 22 1.90 0.62 5.24
CA ASP A 22 2.40 0.71 6.61
C ASP A 22 1.70 1.81 7.42
N HIS A 23 1.55 2.98 6.80
CA HIS A 23 0.83 4.10 7.42
C HIS A 23 -0.64 3.74 7.68
N LEU A 24 -1.31 3.14 6.71
CA LEU A 24 -2.71 2.72 6.85
C LEU A 24 -2.87 1.69 7.97
N TYR A 25 -1.95 0.73 8.07
CA TYR A 25 -1.97 -0.26 9.14
C TYR A 25 -1.78 0.38 10.51
N GLN A 26 -0.82 1.30 10.65
CA GLN A 26 -0.62 2.04 11.90
C GLN A 26 -1.89 2.81 12.29
N LYS A 27 -2.53 3.49 11.33
CA LYS A 27 -3.80 4.18 11.56
C LYS A 27 -4.91 3.23 11.98
N HIS A 28 -4.97 2.04 11.38
CA HIS A 28 -5.92 0.99 11.74
C HIS A 28 -5.73 0.46 13.17
N CYS A 29 -4.49 0.15 13.57
CA CYS A 29 -4.19 -0.27 14.94
C CYS A 29 -4.60 0.77 15.99
N ASN A 30 -4.55 2.05 15.62
CA ASN A 30 -4.98 3.16 16.45
C ASN A 30 -6.51 3.41 16.40
N GLY A 31 -7.29 2.56 15.72
CA GLY A 31 -8.74 2.71 15.56
C GLY A 31 -9.17 3.82 14.59
N GLY A 32 -8.24 4.45 13.88
CA GLY A 32 -8.49 5.59 12.99
C GLY A 32 -8.85 5.21 11.55
N ALA A 33 -9.02 3.93 11.24
CA ALA A 33 -9.35 3.44 9.91
C ALA A 33 -10.56 2.49 9.93
N PRO A 34 -11.47 2.55 8.93
CA PRO A 34 -12.59 1.61 8.80
C PRO A 34 -12.09 0.16 8.70
N THR A 35 -12.74 -0.78 9.39
CA THR A 35 -12.30 -2.18 9.50
C THR A 35 -12.91 -3.11 8.44
N GLN A 36 -14.16 -2.89 8.03
CA GLN A 36 -14.91 -3.75 7.11
C GLN A 36 -14.85 -3.23 5.68
N THR A 37 -13.65 -3.20 5.10
CA THR A 37 -13.45 -2.77 3.71
C THR A 37 -12.54 -3.76 2.99
N LEU A 38 -12.75 -3.90 1.68
CA LEU A 38 -11.86 -4.70 0.82
C LEU A 38 -10.40 -4.27 0.95
N LEU A 39 -10.14 -2.96 1.10
CA LEU A 39 -8.78 -2.46 1.29
C LEU A 39 -8.11 -3.03 2.55
N MET A 40 -8.85 -3.12 3.66
CA MET A 40 -8.33 -3.72 4.89
C MET A 40 -8.18 -5.24 4.80
N GLU A 41 -9.10 -5.92 4.11
CA GLU A 41 -8.97 -7.35 3.83
C GLU A 41 -7.67 -7.64 3.06
N MET A 42 -7.39 -6.85 2.03
CA MET A 42 -6.15 -6.93 1.25
C MET A 42 -4.91 -6.58 2.09
N LEU A 43 -5.00 -5.57 2.96
CA LEU A 43 -3.90 -5.17 3.85
C LEU A 43 -3.56 -6.29 4.85
N HIS A 44 -4.57 -6.95 5.43
CA HIS A 44 -4.36 -8.09 6.33
C HIS A 44 -3.78 -9.30 5.59
N ALA A 45 -4.19 -9.56 4.35
CA ALA A 45 -3.66 -10.68 3.55
C ALA A 45 -2.15 -10.57 3.30
N LYS A 46 -1.61 -9.36 3.15
CA LYS A 46 -0.17 -9.12 2.96
C LYS A 46 0.68 -9.31 4.23
N ARG A 47 0.05 -9.37 5.40
CA ARG A 47 0.72 -9.42 6.71
C ARG A 47 0.48 -10.75 7.43
N LYS A 48 0.02 -11.78 6.71
CA LYS A 48 0.01 -13.18 7.15
C LYS A 48 1.42 -13.77 7.16
#